data_AF-A0AAX7TZL7-F1
#
_entry.id   AF-A0AAX7TZL7-F1
#
_cell.length_a   1.000
_cell.length_b   1.000
_cell.length_c   1.000
_cell.angle_alpha   90.00
_cell.angle_beta   90.00
_cell.angle_gamma   90.00
#
_symmetry.space_group_name_H-M   'P 1'
#
loop_
_entity.id
_entity.type
_entity.pdbx_description
1 polymer ?
#
loop_
_entity_poly.entity_id
_entity_poly.type
_entity_poly.pdbx_seq_one_letter_code
_entity_poly.pdbx_strand_id
1 'polypeptide(L)'
;MKYKAYPSDSNLSDVCQALVVKHPCLKEKGSETGFSAWKISLKYKMSNYRGKLKNLGCSELVINSLKRRGNSNVHPNQVKKPRRAEVNFCPDYPAGETRESQEEERLVLLSEFKKKNNNETIKAKMAQTFPHRRQEILQDMPFVADFKSRWPALFSPREINAEFQRITTIPLTSTFMAQLDNNTTKLTKVFRNKGGTSGRKITEIMAAIDENDTVAMRRVCTLKGLAVYLNEDPNSLIKEYQDVDFHEAESEMEKTLIGIYVIKPEGERDLDPAEDIGIIIEGVAVLRDLPDVATAVVLLFGLIYTLNMSYPSNLRYTFEFFQKVLMGLDAKKLSNKVQVLRNKLLE
;
A
#
# COMPACT_ATOMS: atom_id res chain seq x y z
N MET A 1 25.72 -5.13 -2.50
CA MET A 1 24.56 -6.07 -2.56
C MET A 1 23.57 -5.69 -1.47
N LYS A 2 22.33 -5.34 -1.82
CA LYS A 2 21.25 -5.13 -0.83
C LYS A 2 20.56 -6.46 -0.59
N TYR A 3 20.75 -7.05 0.59
CA TYR A 3 20.08 -8.30 0.98
C TYR A 3 18.80 -7.98 1.74
N LYS A 4 17.68 -8.61 1.37
CA LYS A 4 16.44 -8.56 2.17
C LYS A 4 16.67 -9.26 3.50
N ALA A 5 16.53 -8.54 4.62
CA ALA A 5 16.82 -9.10 5.95
C ALA A 5 15.84 -10.23 6.35
N TYR A 6 14.60 -10.13 5.87
CA TYR A 6 13.53 -11.11 6.06
C TYR A 6 13.05 -11.72 4.73
N PRO A 7 13.84 -12.60 4.09
CA PRO A 7 13.40 -13.28 2.89
C PRO A 7 12.19 -14.17 3.20
N SER A 8 11.20 -14.19 2.31
CA SER A 8 10.06 -15.09 2.44
C SER A 8 10.50 -16.53 2.22
N ASP A 9 9.70 -17.49 2.71
CA ASP A 9 9.98 -18.91 2.49
C ASP A 9 10.06 -19.27 0.99
N SER A 10 9.32 -18.56 0.15
CA SER A 10 9.41 -18.71 -1.30
C SER A 10 10.65 -18.05 -1.89
N ASN A 11 11.10 -16.89 -1.39
CA ASN A 11 12.40 -16.34 -1.82
C ASN A 11 13.54 -17.33 -1.56
N LEU A 12 13.49 -18.03 -0.42
CA LEU A 12 14.46 -19.08 -0.10
C LEU A 12 14.34 -20.28 -1.05
N SER A 13 13.12 -20.73 -1.35
CA SER A 13 12.90 -21.81 -2.32
C SER A 13 13.47 -21.48 -3.70
N ASP A 14 13.21 -20.29 -4.24
CA ASP A 14 13.71 -19.88 -5.57
C ASP A 14 15.23 -19.95 -5.64
N VAL A 15 15.92 -19.41 -4.63
CA VAL A 15 17.40 -19.40 -4.58
C VAL A 15 17.94 -20.82 -4.48
N CYS A 16 17.31 -21.67 -3.66
CA CYS A 16 17.69 -23.07 -3.54
C CYS A 16 17.47 -23.85 -4.85
N GLN A 17 16.34 -23.62 -5.51
CA GLN A 17 16.01 -24.25 -6.78
C GLN A 17 17.01 -23.81 -7.85
N ALA A 18 17.28 -22.52 -7.97
CA ALA A 18 18.27 -21.99 -8.90
C ALA A 18 19.68 -22.56 -8.64
N LEU A 19 20.05 -22.74 -7.36
CA LEU A 19 21.32 -23.34 -6.97
C LEU A 19 21.44 -24.79 -7.48
N VAL A 20 20.44 -25.63 -7.24
CA VAL A 20 20.49 -27.05 -7.65
C VAL A 20 20.28 -27.25 -9.14
N VAL A 21 19.56 -26.35 -9.82
CA VAL A 21 19.46 -26.35 -11.30
C VAL A 21 20.81 -26.01 -11.92
N LYS A 22 21.50 -24.98 -11.41
CA LYS A 22 22.82 -24.57 -11.90
C LYS A 22 23.91 -25.60 -11.56
N HIS A 23 23.80 -26.25 -10.41
CA HIS A 23 24.76 -27.25 -9.92
C HIS A 23 24.03 -28.53 -9.52
N PRO A 24 23.69 -29.41 -10.47
CA PRO A 24 22.95 -30.65 -10.21
C PRO A 24 23.60 -31.58 -9.17
N CYS A 25 24.93 -31.51 -9.03
CA CYS A 25 25.68 -32.25 -8.01
C CYS A 25 25.32 -31.85 -6.56
N LEU A 26 24.74 -30.67 -6.35
CA LEU A 26 24.28 -30.21 -5.04
C LEU A 26 22.86 -30.69 -4.71
N LYS A 27 22.18 -31.40 -5.61
CA LYS A 27 20.82 -31.89 -5.39
C LYS A 27 20.80 -32.97 -4.30
N GLU A 28 19.97 -32.75 -3.28
CA GLU A 28 19.77 -33.67 -2.15
C GLU A 28 19.03 -34.93 -2.61
N LYS A 29 19.61 -36.11 -2.41
CA LYS A 29 18.98 -37.39 -2.72
C LYS A 29 17.89 -37.71 -1.69
N GLY A 30 16.74 -38.18 -2.14
CA GLY A 30 15.61 -38.57 -1.26
C GLY A 30 14.74 -37.41 -0.77
N SER A 31 15.09 -36.16 -1.10
CA SER A 31 14.23 -34.99 -0.86
C SER A 31 13.25 -34.80 -2.01
N GLU A 32 11.97 -34.59 -1.70
CA GLU A 32 10.92 -34.32 -2.69
C GLU A 32 11.28 -33.13 -3.60
N THR A 33 11.86 -32.08 -3.01
CA THR A 33 12.29 -30.88 -3.76
C THR A 33 13.72 -30.97 -4.28
N GLY A 34 14.54 -31.85 -3.69
CA GLY A 34 15.98 -31.95 -3.96
C GLY A 34 16.81 -30.81 -3.36
N PHE A 35 16.23 -29.93 -2.55
CA PHE A 35 16.95 -28.79 -1.93
C PHE A 35 16.49 -28.42 -0.51
N SER A 36 15.76 -29.30 0.17
CA SER A 36 15.22 -29.05 1.51
C SER A 36 16.31 -28.69 2.52
N ALA A 37 17.43 -29.42 2.53
CA ALA A 37 18.57 -29.13 3.41
C ALA A 37 19.15 -27.72 3.14
N TRP A 38 19.35 -27.35 1.87
CA TRP A 38 19.85 -26.01 1.50
C TRP A 38 18.96 -24.89 2.01
N LYS A 39 17.65 -25.09 1.94
CA LYS A 39 16.67 -24.13 2.44
C LYS A 39 16.79 -23.94 3.96
N ILE A 40 16.98 -25.02 4.72
CA ILE A 40 17.20 -24.96 6.17
C ILE A 40 18.52 -24.24 6.48
N SER A 41 19.62 -24.59 5.80
CA SER A 41 20.91 -23.92 5.97
C SER A 41 20.83 -22.42 5.68
N LEU A 42 20.11 -22.01 4.63
CA LEU A 42 19.88 -20.60 4.33
C LEU A 42 19.03 -19.91 5.40
N LYS A 43 18.02 -20.57 5.97
CA LYS A 43 17.25 -20.03 7.12
C LYS A 43 18.17 -19.72 8.30
N TYR A 44 19.07 -20.64 8.66
CA TYR A 44 20.06 -20.43 9.72
C TYR A 44 21.05 -19.30 9.38
N LYS A 45 21.59 -19.29 8.16
CA LYS A 45 22.51 -18.25 7.69
C LYS A 45 21.87 -16.85 7.77
N MET A 46 20.62 -16.72 7.33
CA MET A 46 19.87 -15.47 7.43
C MET A 46 19.54 -15.09 8.88
N SER A 47 19.30 -16.07 9.76
CA SER A 47 19.13 -15.81 11.20
C SER A 47 20.41 -15.25 11.83
N ASN A 48 21.56 -15.88 11.55
CA ASN A 48 22.86 -15.41 12.03
C ASN A 48 23.24 -14.04 11.46
N TYR A 49 22.96 -13.82 10.17
CA TYR A 49 23.15 -12.52 9.52
C TYR A 49 22.34 -11.41 10.21
N ARG A 50 21.05 -11.66 10.49
CA ARG A 50 20.23 -10.73 11.28
C ARG A 50 20.79 -10.49 12.67
N GLY A 51 21.29 -11.53 13.35
CA GLY A 51 21.95 -11.39 14.65
C GLY A 51 23.14 -10.43 14.60
N LYS A 52 24.01 -10.59 13.60
CA LYS A 52 25.18 -9.71 13.38
C LYS A 52 24.77 -8.26 13.09
N LEU A 53 23.87 -8.05 12.12
CA LEU A 53 23.42 -6.71 11.76
C LEU A 53 22.68 -6.01 12.91
N LYS A 54 21.91 -6.75 13.70
CA LYS A 54 21.30 -6.22 14.92
C LYS A 54 22.37 -5.70 15.90
N ASN A 55 23.43 -6.48 16.13
CA ASN A 55 24.51 -6.09 17.02
C ASN A 55 25.29 -4.86 16.51
N LEU A 56 25.26 -4.62 15.19
CA LEU A 56 25.80 -3.42 14.56
C LEU A 56 24.82 -2.22 14.60
N GLY A 57 23.66 -2.36 15.21
CA GLY A 57 22.70 -1.26 15.39
C GLY A 57 21.76 -1.02 14.20
N CYS A 58 21.65 -1.94 13.24
CA CYS A 58 20.77 -1.77 12.07
C CYS A 58 19.30 -1.55 12.48
N SER A 59 18.74 -0.40 12.10
CA SER A 59 17.46 0.13 12.56
C SER A 59 16.30 -0.84 12.35
N GLU A 60 16.18 -1.41 11.13
CA GLU A 60 15.12 -2.39 10.81
C GLU A 60 15.14 -3.59 11.77
N LEU A 61 16.33 -4.07 12.16
CA LEU A 61 16.46 -5.23 13.02
C LEU A 61 16.32 -4.88 14.49
N VAL A 62 16.80 -3.71 14.91
CA VAL A 62 16.65 -3.21 16.28
C VAL A 62 15.16 -3.05 16.62
N ILE A 63 14.41 -2.32 15.79
CA ILE A 63 12.97 -2.09 15.97
C ILE A 63 12.19 -3.41 16.02
N ASN A 64 12.59 -4.40 15.21
CA ASN A 64 11.97 -5.72 15.17
C ASN A 64 12.30 -6.63 16.34
N SER A 65 13.31 -6.27 17.12
CA SER A 65 13.86 -7.09 18.18
C SER A 65 13.54 -6.57 19.58
N LEU A 66 12.75 -5.50 19.68
CA LEU A 66 12.17 -4.97 20.91
C LEU A 66 11.25 -6.04 21.53
N LYS A 67 11.86 -7.07 22.12
CA LYS A 67 11.30 -7.88 23.17
C LYS A 67 11.68 -7.18 24.47
N ARG A 68 10.66 -6.67 25.18
CA ARG A 68 10.69 -6.37 26.62
C ARG A 68 12.03 -5.82 27.14
N ARG A 69 12.24 -4.51 27.12
CA ARG A 69 13.13 -3.84 28.09
C ARG A 69 12.80 -2.35 28.13
N GLY A 70 12.12 -1.95 29.22
CA GLY A 70 11.96 -0.55 29.64
C GLY A 70 10.57 0.07 29.38
N ASN A 71 9.82 0.29 30.47
CA ASN A 71 8.77 1.29 30.73
C ASN A 71 7.97 1.92 29.57
N SER A 72 7.62 1.17 28.53
CA SER A 72 6.74 1.65 27.47
C SER A 72 5.58 0.68 27.30
N ASN A 73 4.37 1.23 27.26
CA ASN A 73 3.08 0.54 27.10
C ASN A 73 2.90 -0.15 25.73
N VAL A 74 3.97 -0.71 25.16
CA VAL A 74 3.95 -1.34 23.84
C VAL A 74 3.43 -2.78 23.97
N HIS A 75 2.22 -3.01 23.48
CA HIS A 75 1.57 -4.32 23.48
C HIS A 75 2.45 -5.41 22.83
N PRO A 76 2.47 -6.64 23.38
CA PRO A 76 3.38 -7.73 23.00
C PRO A 76 3.27 -8.25 21.55
N ASN A 77 2.34 -7.76 20.74
CA ASN A 77 2.08 -8.20 19.37
C ASN A 77 2.53 -7.24 18.26
N GLN A 78 3.18 -6.12 18.57
CA GLN A 78 3.62 -5.14 17.57
C GLN A 78 4.97 -5.48 16.94
N VAL A 79 5.08 -6.66 16.33
CA VAL A 79 6.26 -7.02 15.52
C VAL A 79 6.22 -6.19 14.22
N LYS A 80 7.08 -5.16 14.16
CA LYS A 80 7.24 -4.18 13.05
C LYS A 80 8.09 -4.75 11.91
N LYS A 81 7.67 -5.87 11.32
CA LYS A 81 8.34 -6.51 10.18
C LYS A 81 7.70 -6.09 8.86
N PRO A 82 8.45 -6.05 7.75
CA PRO A 82 7.87 -5.96 6.42
C PRO A 82 6.95 -7.17 6.17
N ARG A 83 5.75 -6.92 5.62
CA ARG A 83 4.71 -7.94 5.38
C ARG A 83 4.16 -7.91 3.96
N ARG A 84 4.42 -6.84 3.20
CA ARG A 84 3.80 -6.55 1.91
C ARG A 84 4.85 -6.24 0.85
N ALA A 85 5.94 -7.01 0.87
CA ALA A 85 7.10 -6.85 -0.01
C ALA A 85 7.81 -5.48 0.09
N GLU A 86 7.71 -4.80 1.23
CA GLU A 86 8.52 -3.61 1.49
C GLU A 86 10.01 -3.99 1.45
N VAL A 87 10.78 -3.29 0.62
CA VAL A 87 12.22 -3.50 0.41
C VAL A 87 13.02 -2.60 1.35
N ASN A 88 12.62 -1.34 1.47
CA ASN A 88 13.24 -0.36 2.35
C ASN A 88 12.29 -0.05 3.52
N PHE A 89 12.07 -1.03 4.40
CA PHE A 89 11.07 -0.95 5.46
C PHE A 89 11.45 0.09 6.53
N CYS A 90 12.68 0.02 7.03
CA CYS A 90 13.25 0.98 7.99
C CYS A 90 14.75 1.17 7.71
N PRO A 91 15.13 1.98 6.71
CA PRO A 91 16.53 2.20 6.39
C PRO A 91 17.27 2.95 7.50
N ASP A 92 18.56 2.67 7.62
CA ASP A 92 19.49 3.45 8.45
C ASP A 92 19.73 4.84 7.83
N TYR A 93 20.17 5.79 8.66
CA TYR A 93 20.65 7.07 8.15
C TYR A 93 21.90 6.88 7.27
N PRO A 94 22.11 7.75 6.27
CA PRO A 94 23.36 7.78 5.53
C PRO A 94 24.57 7.98 6.45
N ALA A 95 25.75 7.57 5.99
CA ALA A 95 26.97 7.73 6.78
C ALA A 95 27.22 9.22 7.10
N GLY A 96 27.43 9.53 8.37
CA GLY A 96 27.64 10.90 8.86
C GLY A 96 26.36 11.66 9.24
N GLU A 97 25.18 11.11 8.95
CA GLU A 97 23.88 11.69 9.33
C GLU A 97 23.41 11.16 10.68
N THR A 98 22.80 12.02 11.49
CA THR A 98 22.21 11.69 12.80
C THR A 98 20.71 12.02 12.81
N ARG A 99 20.03 11.71 13.92
CA ARG A 99 18.62 12.10 14.07
C ARG A 99 18.47 13.63 14.05
N GLU A 100 19.42 14.33 14.65
CA GLU A 100 19.45 15.78 14.76
C GLU A 100 19.68 16.44 13.40
N SER A 101 20.68 15.97 12.61
CA SER A 101 20.91 16.52 11.27
C SER A 101 19.72 16.28 10.33
N GLN A 102 19.04 15.14 10.46
CA GLN A 102 17.84 14.83 9.68
C GLN A 102 16.64 15.69 10.10
N GLU A 103 16.54 16.05 11.38
CA GLU A 103 15.53 16.99 11.88
C GLU A 103 15.79 18.41 11.36
N GLU A 104 17.05 18.84 11.27
CA GLU A 104 17.43 20.09 10.61
C GLU A 104 17.01 20.09 9.13
N GLU A 105 17.30 19.01 8.39
CA GLU A 105 16.89 18.88 7.00
C GLU A 105 15.37 18.90 6.81
N ARG A 106 14.61 18.34 7.75
CA ARG A 106 13.14 18.45 7.78
C ARG A 106 12.69 19.90 7.94
N LEU A 107 13.33 20.68 8.82
CA LEU A 107 13.01 22.11 8.99
C LEU A 107 13.29 22.89 7.70
N VAL A 108 14.40 22.57 7.01
CA VAL A 108 14.68 23.18 5.72
C VAL A 108 13.60 22.78 4.70
N LEU A 109 13.22 21.50 4.61
CA LEU A 109 12.13 21.03 3.76
C LEU A 109 10.81 21.80 4.01
N LEU A 110 10.45 22.06 5.28
CA LEU A 110 9.27 22.86 5.61
C LEU A 110 9.35 24.29 5.08
N SER A 111 10.53 24.90 5.11
CA SER A 111 10.71 26.25 4.54
C SER A 111 10.66 26.24 3.02
N GLU A 112 11.23 25.23 2.36
CA GLU A 112 11.19 25.03 0.91
C GLU A 112 9.77 24.75 0.40
N PHE A 113 8.98 24.00 1.17
CA PHE A 113 7.59 23.69 0.82
C PHE A 113 6.69 24.94 0.73
N LYS A 114 7.01 26.00 1.46
CA LYS A 114 6.27 27.27 1.42
C LYS A 114 6.59 28.13 0.19
N LYS A 115 7.65 27.80 -0.55
CA LYS A 115 8.10 28.56 -1.73
C LYS A 115 7.39 28.07 -2.99
N LYS A 116 7.07 28.99 -3.90
CA LYS A 116 6.49 28.65 -5.21
C LYS A 116 7.55 27.98 -6.10
N ASN A 117 7.11 27.01 -6.92
CA ASN A 117 7.93 26.33 -7.94
C ASN A 117 9.15 25.53 -7.43
N ASN A 118 9.16 25.09 -6.17
CA ASN A 118 10.31 24.38 -5.57
C ASN A 118 10.22 22.85 -5.62
N ASN A 119 9.50 22.31 -6.61
CA ASN A 119 9.18 20.89 -6.68
C ASN A 119 10.42 19.96 -6.77
N GLU A 120 11.48 20.37 -7.45
CA GLU A 120 12.71 19.55 -7.52
C GLU A 120 13.49 19.57 -6.21
N THR A 121 13.56 20.72 -5.54
CA THR A 121 14.15 20.84 -4.20
C THR A 121 13.38 20.01 -3.18
N ILE A 122 12.04 20.09 -3.19
CA ILE A 122 11.16 19.29 -2.33
C ILE A 122 11.43 17.80 -2.56
N LYS A 123 11.45 17.34 -3.82
CA LYS A 123 11.71 15.94 -4.16
C LYS A 123 13.08 15.46 -3.66
N ALA A 124 14.12 16.27 -3.81
CA ALA A 124 15.47 15.96 -3.33
C ALA A 124 15.51 15.86 -1.80
N LYS A 125 14.93 16.84 -1.09
CA LYS A 125 14.87 16.85 0.37
C LYS A 125 14.00 15.73 0.93
N MET A 126 12.88 15.42 0.28
CA MET A 126 12.07 14.25 0.59
C MET A 126 12.92 12.99 0.44
N ALA A 127 13.76 12.86 -0.58
CA ALA A 127 14.64 11.69 -0.75
C ALA A 127 15.67 11.56 0.39
N GLN A 128 16.31 12.66 0.74
CA GLN A 128 17.30 12.72 1.82
C GLN A 128 16.68 12.33 3.17
N THR A 129 15.49 12.84 3.47
CA THR A 129 14.79 12.65 4.75
C THR A 129 13.92 11.38 4.83
N PHE A 130 13.96 10.51 3.81
CA PHE A 130 13.20 9.27 3.77
C PHE A 130 13.44 8.36 4.99
N PRO A 131 14.70 8.10 5.42
CA PRO A 131 14.93 7.27 6.60
C PRO A 131 14.33 7.87 7.87
N HIS A 132 14.37 9.19 8.01
CA HIS A 132 13.85 9.89 9.18
C HIS A 132 12.33 9.73 9.30
N ARG A 133 11.59 9.99 8.22
CA ARG A 133 10.15 9.75 8.16
C ARG A 133 9.79 8.30 8.47
N ARG A 134 10.49 7.33 7.87
CA ARG A 134 10.22 5.90 8.11
C ARG A 134 10.47 5.50 9.55
N GLN A 135 11.52 6.03 10.18
CA GLN A 135 11.78 5.78 11.59
C GLN A 135 10.70 6.42 12.48
N GLU A 136 10.27 7.65 12.23
CA GLU A 136 9.19 8.32 12.97
C GLU A 136 7.86 7.54 12.87
N ILE A 137 7.42 7.19 11.65
CA ILE A 137 6.21 6.39 11.41
C ILE A 137 6.29 5.04 12.14
N LEU A 138 7.44 4.37 12.06
CA LEU A 138 7.58 3.05 12.62
C LEU A 138 7.81 3.07 14.12
N GLN A 139 8.52 4.02 14.69
CA GLN A 139 8.88 4.02 16.11
C GLN A 139 7.84 4.76 16.93
N ASP A 140 7.56 6.00 16.54
CA ASP A 140 6.75 6.95 17.31
C ASP A 140 5.25 6.72 17.06
N MET A 141 4.88 6.17 15.90
CA MET A 141 3.49 5.89 15.51
C MET A 141 2.54 7.09 15.77
N PRO A 142 2.88 8.28 15.23
CA PRO A 142 2.10 9.49 15.47
C PRO A 142 0.71 9.41 14.85
N PHE A 143 -0.24 10.18 15.38
CA PHE A 143 -1.50 10.43 14.71
C PHE A 143 -1.27 11.12 13.37
N VAL A 144 -2.13 10.84 12.39
CA VAL A 144 -1.98 11.36 11.03
C VAL A 144 -2.08 12.89 10.98
N ALA A 145 -2.87 13.51 11.85
CA ALA A 145 -2.91 14.97 12.01
C ALA A 145 -1.53 15.55 12.32
N ASP A 146 -0.88 15.02 13.35
CA ASP A 146 0.43 15.47 13.82
C ASP A 146 1.51 15.19 12.76
N PHE A 147 1.48 14.00 12.16
CA PHE A 147 2.42 13.61 11.13
C PHE A 147 2.28 14.48 9.87
N LYS A 148 1.05 14.80 9.45
CA LYS A 148 0.77 15.72 8.34
C LYS A 148 1.27 17.13 8.62
N SER A 149 1.16 17.60 9.86
CA SER A 149 1.71 18.91 10.26
C SER A 149 3.24 18.95 10.15
N ARG A 150 3.92 17.85 10.50
CA ARG A 150 5.39 17.74 10.44
C ARG A 150 5.92 17.49 9.03
N TRP A 151 5.17 16.77 8.19
CA TRP A 151 5.56 16.36 6.83
C TRP A 151 4.51 16.70 5.76
N PRO A 152 4.10 17.97 5.62
CA PRO A 152 3.02 18.37 4.71
C PRO A 152 3.32 18.03 3.25
N ALA A 153 4.59 18.11 2.83
CA ALA A 153 5.03 17.79 1.47
C ALA A 153 4.72 16.34 1.06
N LEU A 154 4.69 15.41 2.02
CA LEU A 154 4.38 14.00 1.76
C LEU A 154 2.95 13.83 1.26
N PHE A 155 2.02 14.68 1.68
CA PHE A 155 0.61 14.62 1.34
C PHE A 155 0.33 15.34 0.02
N SER A 156 1.06 14.91 -1.01
CA SER A 156 0.84 15.29 -2.41
C SER A 156 0.90 14.05 -3.30
N PRO A 157 0.13 13.97 -4.40
CA PRO A 157 0.18 12.80 -5.28
C PRO A 157 1.60 12.46 -5.77
N ARG A 158 2.43 13.48 -6.04
CA ARG A 158 3.83 13.33 -6.45
C ARG A 158 4.67 12.64 -5.39
N GLU A 159 4.65 13.13 -4.15
CA GLU A 159 5.49 12.59 -3.10
C GLU A 159 4.96 11.26 -2.55
N ILE A 160 3.65 11.00 -2.57
CA ILE A 160 3.09 9.67 -2.26
C ILE A 160 3.62 8.62 -3.25
N ASN A 161 3.62 8.95 -4.55
CA ASN A 161 4.18 8.08 -5.59
C ASN A 161 5.67 7.80 -5.34
N ALA A 162 6.46 8.84 -5.08
CA ALA A 162 7.89 8.73 -4.84
C ALA A 162 8.20 7.92 -3.56
N GLU A 163 7.46 8.16 -2.47
CA GLU A 163 7.67 7.48 -1.20
C GLU A 163 7.29 6.00 -1.28
N PHE A 164 6.16 5.68 -1.92
CA PHE A 164 5.78 4.29 -2.20
C PHE A 164 6.85 3.58 -3.01
N GLN A 165 7.38 4.23 -4.06
CA GLN A 165 8.44 3.66 -4.89
C GLN A 165 9.73 3.46 -4.10
N ARG A 166 10.08 4.36 -3.16
CA ARG A 166 11.22 4.13 -2.26
C ARG A 166 11.00 2.93 -1.35
N ILE A 167 9.78 2.72 -0.85
CA ILE A 167 9.46 1.59 0.03
C ILE A 167 9.50 0.26 -0.74
N THR A 168 8.88 0.19 -1.92
CA THR A 168 8.61 -1.07 -2.63
C THR A 168 9.49 -1.32 -3.85
N THR A 169 10.17 -0.29 -4.36
CA THR A 169 10.89 -0.24 -5.65
C THR A 169 10.00 -0.24 -6.91
N ILE A 170 8.68 -0.20 -6.75
CA ILE A 170 7.70 -0.23 -7.86
C ILE A 170 7.03 1.16 -8.01
N PRO A 171 6.89 1.71 -9.24
CA PRO A 171 6.11 2.93 -9.45
C PRO A 171 4.64 2.72 -9.07
N LEU A 172 4.03 3.61 -8.28
CA LEU A 172 2.69 3.42 -7.75
C LEU A 172 1.59 3.61 -8.82
N THR A 173 1.29 4.86 -9.18
CA THR A 173 0.10 5.20 -9.98
C THR A 173 0.17 4.60 -11.38
N SER A 174 1.31 4.70 -12.05
CA SER A 174 1.46 4.18 -13.42
C SER A 174 1.31 2.65 -13.48
N THR A 175 1.91 1.91 -12.55
CA THR A 175 1.77 0.45 -12.51
C THR A 175 0.34 0.04 -12.18
N PHE A 176 -0.24 0.62 -11.14
CA PHE A 176 -1.60 0.26 -10.70
C PHE A 176 -2.62 0.51 -11.80
N MET A 177 -2.60 1.71 -12.41
CA MET A 177 -3.57 2.10 -13.44
C MET A 177 -3.39 1.25 -14.71
N ALA A 178 -2.15 1.06 -15.17
CA ALA A 178 -1.88 0.22 -16.34
C ALA A 178 -2.37 -1.22 -16.13
N GLN A 179 -2.15 -1.78 -14.94
CA GLN A 179 -2.60 -3.14 -14.63
C GLN A 179 -4.11 -3.21 -14.42
N LEU A 180 -4.74 -2.19 -13.83
CA LEU A 180 -6.20 -2.12 -13.74
C LEU A 180 -6.82 -2.12 -15.14
N ASP A 181 -6.38 -1.20 -16.01
CA ASP A 181 -6.90 -1.06 -17.37
C ASP A 181 -6.70 -2.34 -18.20
N ASN A 182 -5.50 -2.96 -18.10
CA ASN A 182 -5.21 -4.22 -18.78
C ASN A 182 -6.10 -5.39 -18.32
N ASN A 183 -6.59 -5.35 -17.08
CA ASN A 183 -7.48 -6.37 -16.54
C ASN A 183 -8.97 -6.01 -16.66
N THR A 184 -9.34 -4.76 -16.97
CA THR A 184 -10.73 -4.29 -16.97
C THR A 184 -11.64 -5.16 -17.82
N THR A 185 -11.30 -5.42 -19.09
CA THR A 185 -12.15 -6.21 -19.99
C THR A 185 -12.41 -7.62 -19.49
N LYS A 186 -11.37 -8.27 -18.95
CA LYS A 186 -11.46 -9.63 -18.37
C LYS A 186 -12.26 -9.63 -17.07
N LEU A 187 -12.04 -8.64 -16.21
CA LEU A 187 -12.80 -8.45 -14.98
C LEU A 187 -14.28 -8.26 -15.29
N THR A 188 -14.64 -7.39 -16.24
CA THR A 188 -16.03 -7.18 -16.67
C THR A 188 -16.67 -8.46 -17.18
N LYS A 189 -15.96 -9.29 -17.95
CA LYS A 189 -16.46 -10.61 -18.39
C LYS A 189 -16.73 -11.54 -17.19
N VAL A 190 -15.81 -11.61 -16.24
CA VAL A 190 -15.96 -12.43 -15.02
C VAL A 190 -17.12 -11.94 -14.16
N PHE A 191 -17.28 -10.62 -14.05
CA PHE A 191 -18.33 -9.93 -13.31
C PHE A 191 -19.72 -10.24 -13.86
N ARG A 192 -19.91 -10.19 -15.19
CA ARG A 192 -21.19 -10.51 -15.85
C ARG A 192 -21.65 -11.96 -15.62
N ASN A 193 -20.72 -12.87 -15.37
CA ASN A 193 -21.03 -14.27 -15.07
C ASN A 193 -21.39 -14.51 -13.59
N LYS A 194 -21.33 -13.49 -12.73
CA LYS A 194 -21.69 -13.61 -11.31
C LYS A 194 -23.21 -13.57 -11.18
N GLY A 195 -23.79 -14.64 -10.63
CA GLY A 195 -25.22 -14.70 -10.31
C GLY A 195 -25.58 -14.19 -8.91
N GLY A 196 -26.87 -14.28 -8.58
CA GLY A 196 -27.40 -13.99 -7.24
C GLY A 196 -27.40 -12.49 -6.88
N THR A 197 -27.42 -12.19 -5.58
CA THR A 197 -27.46 -10.81 -5.07
C THR A 197 -26.20 -10.01 -5.45
N SER A 198 -25.01 -10.62 -5.37
CA SER A 198 -23.78 -9.97 -5.82
C SER A 198 -23.80 -9.66 -7.33
N GLY A 199 -24.36 -10.57 -8.15
CA GLY A 199 -24.52 -10.36 -9.58
C GLY A 199 -25.39 -9.16 -9.92
N ARG A 200 -26.53 -9.01 -9.23
CA ARG A 200 -27.42 -7.85 -9.37
C ARG A 200 -26.72 -6.54 -9.03
N LYS A 201 -26.06 -6.46 -7.87
CA LYS A 201 -25.27 -5.29 -7.46
C LYS A 201 -24.17 -4.94 -8.47
N ILE A 202 -23.47 -5.94 -9.00
CA ILE A 202 -22.45 -5.70 -10.03
C ILE A 202 -23.08 -5.19 -11.33
N THR A 203 -24.24 -5.72 -11.71
CA THR A 203 -24.97 -5.26 -12.91
C THR A 203 -25.37 -3.79 -12.76
N GLU A 204 -25.91 -3.41 -11.61
CA GLU A 204 -26.24 -2.00 -11.26
C GLU A 204 -25.01 -1.10 -11.35
N ILE A 205 -23.88 -1.51 -10.74
CA ILE A 205 -22.62 -0.75 -10.83
C ILE A 205 -22.14 -0.59 -12.28
N MET A 206 -22.29 -1.62 -13.10
CA MET A 206 -21.79 -1.60 -14.49
C MET A 206 -22.71 -0.82 -15.42
N ALA A 207 -23.99 -0.61 -15.09
CA ALA A 207 -24.93 0.17 -15.89
C ALA A 207 -24.46 1.62 -16.09
N ALA A 208 -23.75 2.20 -15.10
CA ALA A 208 -23.16 3.54 -15.22
C ALA A 208 -22.12 3.65 -16.36
N ILE A 209 -21.49 2.54 -16.76
CA ILE A 209 -20.59 2.52 -17.93
C ILE A 209 -21.40 2.68 -19.23
N ASP A 210 -22.57 2.04 -19.32
CA ASP A 210 -23.42 2.09 -20.51
C ASP A 210 -24.01 3.51 -20.71
N GLU A 211 -24.18 4.25 -19.62
CA GLU A 211 -24.64 5.65 -19.62
C GLU A 211 -23.51 6.65 -19.94
N ASN A 212 -22.29 6.43 -19.44
CA ASN A 212 -21.16 7.32 -19.65
C ASN A 212 -19.80 6.57 -19.69
N ASP A 213 -19.43 6.08 -20.88
CA ASP A 213 -18.24 5.23 -21.08
C ASP A 213 -16.91 6.01 -21.11
N THR A 214 -16.58 6.68 -20.00
CA THR A 214 -15.27 7.30 -19.80
C THR A 214 -14.27 6.34 -19.16
N VAL A 215 -12.97 6.62 -19.31
CA VAL A 215 -11.91 5.87 -18.62
C VAL A 215 -12.09 5.92 -17.09
N ALA A 216 -12.44 7.08 -16.53
CA ALA A 216 -12.67 7.24 -15.10
C ALA A 216 -13.85 6.37 -14.63
N MET A 217 -14.96 6.38 -15.39
CA MET A 217 -16.15 5.58 -15.08
C MET A 217 -15.84 4.08 -15.13
N ARG A 218 -15.19 3.60 -16.20
CA ARG A 218 -14.78 2.19 -16.29
C ARG A 218 -13.91 1.76 -15.12
N ARG A 219 -12.96 2.59 -14.69
CA ARG A 219 -12.08 2.29 -13.56
C ARG A 219 -12.85 2.23 -12.24
N VAL A 220 -13.68 3.21 -11.91
CA VAL A 220 -14.45 3.20 -10.66
C VAL A 220 -15.43 2.03 -10.61
N CYS A 221 -16.15 1.75 -11.69
CA CYS A 221 -17.06 0.61 -11.78
C CYS A 221 -16.30 -0.72 -11.66
N THR A 222 -15.13 -0.84 -12.27
CA THR A 222 -14.26 -2.03 -12.12
C THR A 222 -13.83 -2.23 -10.67
N LEU A 223 -13.42 -1.15 -9.98
CA LEU A 223 -13.00 -1.20 -8.58
C LEU A 223 -14.16 -1.53 -7.63
N LYS A 224 -15.33 -0.89 -7.80
CA LYS A 224 -16.54 -1.20 -7.02
C LYS A 224 -17.01 -2.64 -7.28
N GLY A 225 -17.05 -3.05 -8.55
CA GLY A 225 -17.43 -4.41 -8.96
C GLY A 225 -16.50 -5.49 -8.41
N LEU A 226 -15.19 -5.21 -8.34
CA LEU A 226 -14.20 -6.10 -7.74
C LEU A 226 -14.51 -6.39 -6.26
N ALA A 227 -14.78 -5.35 -5.47
CA ALA A 227 -15.13 -5.50 -4.06
C ALA A 227 -16.38 -6.38 -3.90
N VAL A 228 -17.45 -6.07 -4.64
CA VAL A 228 -18.69 -6.87 -4.60
C VAL A 228 -18.46 -8.32 -5.04
N TYR A 229 -17.66 -8.56 -6.08
CA TYR A 229 -17.34 -9.90 -6.55
C TYR A 229 -16.60 -10.72 -5.47
N LEU A 230 -15.74 -10.06 -4.70
CA LEU A 230 -15.01 -10.60 -3.56
C LEU A 230 -15.87 -10.61 -2.28
N ASN A 231 -17.20 -10.45 -2.37
CA ASN A 231 -18.16 -10.36 -1.27
C ASN A 231 -17.74 -9.33 -0.19
N GLU A 232 -17.19 -8.21 -0.62
CA GLU A 232 -16.86 -7.05 0.20
C GLU A 232 -17.73 -5.87 -0.23
N ASP A 233 -17.88 -4.87 0.64
CA ASP A 233 -18.74 -3.72 0.38
C ASP A 233 -17.92 -2.53 -0.13
N PRO A 234 -18.09 -2.08 -1.40
CA PRO A 234 -17.35 -0.92 -1.92
C PRO A 234 -17.65 0.38 -1.17
N ASN A 235 -18.85 0.51 -0.59
CA ASN A 235 -19.27 1.72 0.13
C ASN A 235 -18.51 1.90 1.45
N SER A 236 -17.85 0.85 1.92
CA SER A 236 -16.98 0.91 3.09
C SER A 236 -15.61 1.54 2.82
N LEU A 237 -15.24 1.73 1.54
CA LEU A 237 -14.06 2.49 1.13
C LEU A 237 -14.42 3.85 0.53
N ILE A 238 -15.43 3.87 -0.34
CA ILE A 238 -15.85 5.04 -1.12
C ILE A 238 -17.22 5.46 -0.58
N LYS A 239 -17.24 6.57 0.13
CA LYS A 239 -18.47 7.17 0.66
C LYS A 239 -18.86 8.36 -0.19
N GLU A 240 -20.13 8.41 -0.56
CA GLU A 240 -20.71 9.50 -1.34
C GLU A 240 -21.59 10.33 -0.41
N TYR A 241 -21.42 11.65 -0.46
CA TYR A 241 -22.13 12.64 0.34
C TYR A 241 -22.78 13.66 -0.59
N GLN A 242 -23.97 14.14 -0.24
CA GLN A 242 -24.58 15.30 -0.90
C GLN A 242 -24.14 16.58 -0.18
N ASP A 243 -23.88 17.67 -0.91
CA ASP A 243 -23.42 18.93 -0.32
C ASP A 243 -24.41 19.50 0.73
N VAL A 244 -25.72 19.27 0.54
CA VAL A 244 -26.77 19.67 1.51
C VAL A 244 -26.64 19.00 2.88
N ASP A 245 -25.94 17.88 2.98
CA ASP A 245 -25.74 17.11 4.21
C ASP A 245 -24.39 17.42 4.88
N PHE A 246 -23.81 18.59 4.62
CA PHE A 246 -22.45 18.97 5.05
C PHE A 246 -22.16 18.63 6.53
N HIS A 247 -23.07 18.93 7.45
CA HIS A 247 -22.87 18.64 8.88
C HIS A 247 -22.91 17.15 9.24
N GLU A 248 -23.73 16.35 8.54
CA GLU A 248 -23.75 14.90 8.73
C GLU A 248 -22.51 14.26 8.12
N ALA A 249 -22.14 14.70 6.91
CA ALA A 249 -20.90 14.31 6.24
C ALA A 249 -19.67 14.60 7.10
N GLU A 250 -19.57 15.79 7.70
CA GLU A 250 -18.48 16.18 8.58
C GLU A 250 -18.38 15.26 9.81
N SER A 251 -19.50 14.99 10.50
CA SER A 251 -19.52 14.10 11.67
C SER A 251 -19.15 12.65 11.33
N GLU A 252 -19.54 12.16 10.16
CA GLU A 252 -19.14 10.83 9.70
C GLU A 252 -17.66 10.77 9.30
N MET A 253 -17.18 11.83 8.64
CA MET A 253 -15.81 11.96 8.22
C MET A 253 -14.87 11.92 9.43
N GLU A 254 -15.18 12.66 10.50
CA GLU A 254 -14.41 12.64 11.77
C GLU A 254 -14.28 11.24 12.38
N LYS A 255 -15.31 10.38 12.22
CA LYS A 255 -15.31 9.00 12.75
C LYS A 255 -14.65 8.00 11.79
N THR A 256 -14.29 8.42 10.58
CA THR A 256 -13.75 7.54 9.55
C THR A 256 -12.25 7.32 9.75
N LEU A 257 -11.87 6.07 10.05
CA LEU A 257 -10.47 5.69 10.21
C LEU A 257 -9.68 5.77 8.89
N ILE A 258 -10.29 5.35 7.79
CA ILE A 258 -9.69 5.37 6.47
C ILE A 258 -10.81 5.29 5.42
N GLY A 259 -10.77 6.15 4.41
CA GLY A 259 -11.77 6.16 3.37
C GLY A 259 -11.50 7.19 2.28
N ILE A 260 -12.34 7.15 1.25
CA ILE A 260 -12.44 8.10 0.16
C ILE A 260 -13.82 8.72 0.29
N TYR A 261 -13.89 10.04 0.25
CA TYR A 261 -15.15 10.76 0.20
C TYR A 261 -15.33 11.36 -1.19
N VAL A 262 -16.58 11.43 -1.63
CA VAL A 262 -17.01 12.04 -2.88
C VAL A 262 -18.17 12.97 -2.52
N ILE A 263 -17.99 14.28 -2.69
CA ILE A 263 -19.04 15.27 -2.48
C ILE A 263 -19.70 15.53 -3.83
N LYS A 264 -21.01 15.30 -3.90
CA LYS A 264 -21.83 15.55 -5.08
C LYS A 264 -22.63 16.86 -4.89
N PRO A 265 -22.78 17.65 -5.95
CA PRO A 265 -23.63 18.84 -5.94
C PRO A 265 -25.12 18.49 -5.72
N GLU A 266 -25.89 19.47 -5.25
CA GLU A 266 -27.31 19.33 -4.92
C GLU A 266 -28.19 19.03 -6.16
N GLY A 267 -29.06 18.01 -6.05
CA GLY A 267 -30.13 17.76 -7.04
C GLY A 267 -29.71 17.08 -8.35
N GLU A 268 -28.47 16.60 -8.46
CA GLU A 268 -27.90 16.14 -9.73
C GLU A 268 -28.01 14.62 -9.99
N ARG A 269 -27.83 14.26 -11.27
CA ARG A 269 -27.84 12.86 -11.73
C ARG A 269 -26.49 12.23 -11.34
N ASP A 270 -26.42 10.90 -11.23
CA ASP A 270 -25.19 10.17 -10.87
C ASP A 270 -23.96 10.42 -11.80
N LEU A 271 -24.14 11.18 -12.89
CA LEU A 271 -23.18 11.41 -13.96
C LEU A 271 -22.46 12.76 -13.89
N ASP A 272 -22.93 13.68 -13.06
CA ASP A 272 -22.32 15.00 -12.94
C ASP A 272 -21.00 14.94 -12.14
N PRO A 273 -20.02 15.82 -12.46
CA PRO A 273 -18.72 15.78 -11.80
C PRO A 273 -18.86 16.11 -10.31
N ALA A 274 -18.21 15.30 -9.47
CA ALA A 274 -18.11 15.56 -8.05
C ALA A 274 -17.47 16.93 -7.77
N GLU A 275 -17.95 17.63 -6.75
CA GLU A 275 -17.39 18.90 -6.29
C GLU A 275 -16.02 18.70 -5.65
N ASP A 276 -15.88 17.67 -4.80
CA ASP A 276 -14.62 17.27 -4.20
C ASP A 276 -14.52 15.75 -4.12
N ILE A 277 -13.33 15.24 -4.41
CA ILE A 277 -12.94 13.87 -4.16
C ILE A 277 -11.68 13.92 -3.32
N GLY A 278 -11.72 13.30 -2.15
CA GLY A 278 -10.60 13.32 -1.24
C GLY A 278 -10.40 12.02 -0.48
N ILE A 279 -9.33 12.02 0.30
CA ILE A 279 -8.95 10.88 1.14
C ILE A 279 -8.99 11.34 2.59
N ILE A 280 -9.64 10.53 3.42
CA ILE A 280 -9.69 10.72 4.86
C ILE A 280 -8.96 9.59 5.59
N ILE A 281 -8.14 9.96 6.56
CA ILE A 281 -7.42 9.02 7.43
C ILE A 281 -7.45 9.58 8.86
N GLU A 282 -7.86 8.76 9.82
CA GLU A 282 -8.00 9.13 11.25
C GLU A 282 -8.81 10.42 11.44
N GLY A 283 -9.94 10.54 10.73
CA GLY A 283 -10.79 11.74 10.78
C GLY A 283 -10.23 12.97 10.05
N VAL A 284 -9.03 12.89 9.47
CA VAL A 284 -8.37 14.03 8.80
C VAL A 284 -8.44 13.88 7.28
N ALA A 285 -8.97 14.89 6.60
CA ALA A 285 -8.84 15.01 5.14
C ALA A 285 -7.36 15.21 4.76
N VAL A 286 -6.72 14.14 4.29
CA VAL A 286 -5.29 14.13 3.97
C VAL A 286 -5.00 14.61 2.55
N LEU A 287 -5.91 14.34 1.59
CA LEU A 287 -5.90 14.85 0.22
C LEU A 287 -7.31 15.33 -0.15
N ARG A 288 -7.39 16.33 -1.02
CA ARG A 288 -8.61 16.92 -1.59
C ARG A 288 -8.41 17.21 -3.07
N ASP A 289 -9.47 17.59 -3.77
CA ASP A 289 -9.47 18.04 -5.17
C ASP A 289 -8.84 16.99 -6.12
N LEU A 290 -9.10 15.70 -5.85
CA LEU A 290 -8.59 14.62 -6.69
C LEU A 290 -9.43 14.51 -7.96
N PRO A 291 -8.80 14.18 -9.11
CA PRO A 291 -9.49 14.24 -10.40
C PRO A 291 -10.56 13.15 -10.58
N ASP A 292 -10.39 12.01 -9.90
CA ASP A 292 -11.31 10.87 -10.01
C ASP A 292 -11.11 9.88 -8.84
N VAL A 293 -12.13 9.04 -8.62
CA VAL A 293 -12.14 8.03 -7.55
C VAL A 293 -11.04 6.99 -7.70
N ALA A 294 -10.67 6.60 -8.92
CA ALA A 294 -9.60 5.62 -9.12
C ALA A 294 -8.24 6.20 -8.70
N THR A 295 -8.02 7.49 -8.98
CA THR A 295 -6.85 8.24 -8.48
C THR A 295 -6.84 8.29 -6.95
N ALA A 296 -7.98 8.51 -6.31
CA ALA A 296 -8.09 8.43 -4.85
C ALA A 296 -7.78 7.02 -4.31
N VAL A 297 -8.28 5.95 -4.94
CA VAL A 297 -8.00 4.55 -4.54
C VAL A 297 -6.51 4.23 -4.61
N VAL A 298 -5.82 4.61 -5.70
CA VAL A 298 -4.40 4.30 -5.84
C VAL A 298 -3.53 5.11 -4.87
N LEU A 299 -3.87 6.37 -4.63
CA LEU A 299 -3.15 7.21 -3.67
C LEU A 299 -3.39 6.73 -2.23
N LEU A 300 -4.60 6.28 -1.90
CA LEU A 300 -4.91 5.66 -0.62
C LEU A 300 -4.11 4.37 -0.42
N PHE A 301 -4.03 3.52 -1.44
CA PHE A 301 -3.18 2.33 -1.42
C PHE A 301 -1.72 2.71 -1.16
N GLY A 302 -1.22 3.77 -1.80
CA GLY A 302 0.12 4.34 -1.54
C GLY A 302 0.31 4.81 -0.09
N LEU A 303 -0.63 5.60 0.42
CA LEU A 303 -0.62 6.13 1.78
C LEU A 303 -0.60 5.02 2.83
N ILE A 304 -1.30 3.92 2.61
CA ILE A 304 -1.28 2.76 3.52
C ILE A 304 0.15 2.18 3.67
N TYR A 305 0.96 2.16 2.61
CA TYR A 305 2.37 1.75 2.72
C TYR A 305 3.22 2.83 3.38
N THR A 306 3.05 4.06 2.90
CA THR A 306 3.79 5.23 3.36
C THR A 306 3.66 5.42 4.87
N LEU A 307 2.43 5.34 5.40
CA LEU A 307 2.10 5.50 6.81
C LEU A 307 2.14 4.17 7.60
N ASN A 308 2.57 3.07 6.98
CA ASN A 308 2.63 1.74 7.59
C ASN A 308 1.30 1.26 8.22
N MET A 309 0.17 1.62 7.62
CA MET A 309 -1.16 1.25 8.10
C MET A 309 -1.52 -0.18 7.73
N SER A 310 -2.45 -0.78 8.47
CA SER A 310 -3.06 -2.06 8.08
C SER A 310 -4.11 -1.85 6.98
N TYR A 311 -4.34 -2.86 6.14
CA TYR A 311 -5.48 -2.82 5.22
C TYR A 311 -6.81 -2.85 6.01
N PRO A 312 -7.85 -2.16 5.52
CA PRO A 312 -9.20 -2.29 6.08
C PRO A 312 -9.64 -3.76 6.07
N SER A 313 -10.03 -4.30 7.23
CA SER A 313 -10.30 -5.73 7.42
C SER A 313 -11.50 -6.23 6.61
N ASN A 314 -12.48 -5.34 6.41
CA ASN A 314 -13.66 -5.47 5.56
C ASN A 314 -13.36 -5.48 4.06
N LEU A 315 -12.15 -5.08 3.64
CA LEU A 315 -11.70 -5.03 2.24
C LEU A 315 -10.42 -5.83 2.01
N ARG A 316 -10.14 -6.80 2.89
CA ARG A 316 -8.87 -7.54 2.91
C ARG A 316 -8.56 -8.22 1.57
N TYR A 317 -9.57 -8.73 0.86
CA TYR A 317 -9.39 -9.42 -0.41
C TYR A 317 -9.20 -8.45 -1.56
N THR A 318 -9.92 -7.32 -1.55
CA THR A 318 -9.73 -6.23 -2.52
C THR A 318 -8.32 -5.66 -2.43
N PHE A 319 -7.85 -5.34 -1.22
CA PHE A 319 -6.47 -4.87 -1.03
C PHE A 319 -5.42 -5.96 -1.29
N GLU A 320 -5.73 -7.24 -1.04
CA GLU A 320 -4.87 -8.34 -1.48
C GLU A 320 -4.76 -8.41 -3.01
N PHE A 321 -5.86 -8.21 -3.74
CA PHE A 321 -5.87 -8.15 -5.20
C PHE A 321 -5.03 -6.97 -5.71
N PHE A 322 -5.22 -5.78 -5.14
CA PHE A 322 -4.41 -4.60 -5.44
C PHE A 322 -2.92 -4.87 -5.26
N GLN A 323 -2.53 -5.38 -4.09
CA GLN A 323 -1.13 -5.68 -3.78
C GLN A 323 -0.56 -6.74 -4.73
N LYS A 324 -1.20 -7.91 -4.82
CA LYS A 324 -0.54 -9.10 -5.34
C LYS A 324 -0.84 -9.34 -6.83
N VAL A 325 -1.97 -8.88 -7.33
CA VAL A 325 -2.38 -9.04 -8.73
C VAL A 325 -2.04 -7.80 -9.53
N LEU A 326 -2.48 -6.61 -9.10
CA LEU A 326 -2.19 -5.37 -9.83
C LEU A 326 -0.74 -4.92 -9.65
N MET A 327 -0.24 -4.87 -8.41
CA MET A 327 1.11 -4.36 -8.14
C MET A 327 2.20 -5.43 -8.19
N GLY A 328 1.85 -6.71 -8.29
CA GLY A 328 2.82 -7.82 -8.30
C GLY A 328 3.64 -7.97 -7.00
N LEU A 329 3.23 -7.31 -5.91
CA LEU A 329 3.93 -7.31 -4.63
C LEU A 329 3.59 -8.58 -3.84
N ASP A 330 4.57 -9.46 -3.65
CA ASP A 330 4.38 -10.77 -2.96
C ASP A 330 3.34 -11.68 -3.66
N ALA A 331 3.34 -11.69 -5.00
CA ALA A 331 2.37 -12.39 -5.85
C ALA A 331 2.33 -13.93 -5.75
N LYS A 332 3.10 -14.53 -4.82
CA LYS A 332 3.33 -15.97 -4.74
C LYS A 332 2.38 -16.71 -3.82
N LYS A 333 1.72 -16.01 -2.90
CA LYS A 333 0.73 -16.59 -1.99
C LYS A 333 -0.53 -15.77 -2.05
N LEU A 334 -1.58 -16.29 -2.69
CA LEU A 334 -2.90 -15.66 -2.71
C LEU A 334 -3.84 -16.43 -1.80
N SER A 335 -4.77 -15.72 -1.16
CA SER A 335 -5.94 -16.40 -0.60
C SER A 335 -6.71 -17.15 -1.69
N ASN A 336 -7.40 -18.22 -1.32
CA ASN A 336 -8.17 -19.02 -2.29
C ASN A 336 -9.14 -18.16 -3.12
N LYS A 337 -9.74 -17.13 -2.49
CA LYS A 337 -10.70 -16.24 -3.14
C LYS A 337 -10.04 -15.41 -4.26
N VAL A 338 -8.90 -14.80 -3.97
CA VAL A 338 -8.13 -14.02 -4.94
C VAL A 338 -7.48 -14.93 -5.98
N GLN A 339 -7.02 -16.13 -5.59
CA GLN A 339 -6.46 -17.11 -6.51
C GLN A 339 -7.49 -17.57 -7.57
N VAL A 340 -8.72 -17.88 -7.16
CA VAL A 340 -9.80 -18.26 -8.08
C VAL A 340 -10.10 -17.14 -9.07
N LEU A 341 -10.17 -15.89 -8.60
CA LEU A 341 -10.35 -14.74 -9.50
C LEU A 341 -9.17 -14.60 -10.46
N ARG A 342 -7.93 -14.65 -9.96
CA ARG A 342 -6.72 -14.57 -10.80
C ARG A 342 -6.72 -15.63 -11.90
N ASN A 343 -7.08 -16.87 -11.59
CA ASN A 343 -7.13 -17.94 -12.59
C ASN A 343 -8.12 -17.59 -13.72
N LYS A 344 -9.30 -17.06 -13.40
CA LYS A 344 -10.30 -16.61 -14.38
C LYS A 344 -9.84 -15.42 -15.24
N LEU A 345 -8.82 -14.67 -14.82
CA LEU A 345 -8.22 -13.59 -15.62
C LEU A 345 -7.12 -14.09 -16.58
N LEU A 346 -6.68 -15.35 -16.40
CA LEU A 346 -5.71 -16.01 -17.28
C LEU A 346 -6.39 -16.85 -18.37
N GLU A 347 -7.64 -17.24 -18.15
CA GLU A 347 -8.59 -17.76 -19.14
C GLU A 347 -9.08 -16.64 -20.08
#